data_AF-A0A2D8RME1-F1
#
_entry.id   AF-A0A2D8RME1-F1
#
_cell.length_a   1.000
_cell.length_b   1.000
_cell.length_c   1.000
_cell.angle_alpha   90.00
_cell.angle_beta   90.00
_cell.angle_gamma   90.00
#
_symmetry.space_group_name_H-M   'P 1'
#
loop_
_entity.id
_entity.type
_entity.pdbx_description
1 polymer ?
#
loop_
_entity_poly.entity_id
_entity_poly.type
_entity_poly.pdbx_seq_one_letter_code
_entity_poly.pdbx_strand_id
1 'polypeptide(L)'
;MDSGIGKAKDLLNGLRKLPIDEESRVEVIVSANTYSGDDLSQSTFARELQFLASHTVHHYALISIASRMQGIMPAEGFGIAPSTLKYLQTVEG
;
A
#
# COMPACT_ATOMS: atom_id res chain seq x y z
N MET A 1 18.70 -10.78 -14.76
CA MET A 1 17.56 -10.53 -13.85
C MET A 1 17.78 -9.17 -13.21
N ASP A 2 17.41 -8.10 -13.90
CA ASP A 2 17.36 -6.78 -13.26
C ASP A 2 16.19 -6.80 -12.28
N SER A 3 16.55 -7.10 -11.04
CA SER A 3 15.64 -7.47 -9.97
C SER A 3 14.59 -6.38 -9.74
N GLY A 4 13.36 -6.76 -9.36
CA GLY A 4 12.33 -5.79 -8.94
C GLY A 4 12.82 -4.79 -7.88
N ILE A 5 13.88 -5.14 -7.13
CA ILE A 5 14.59 -4.26 -6.20
C ILE A 5 15.23 -3.06 -6.91
N GLY A 6 15.78 -3.21 -8.12
CA GLY A 6 16.34 -2.10 -8.90
C GLY A 6 15.29 -1.05 -9.22
N LYS A 7 14.15 -1.48 -9.76
CA LYS A 7 13.00 -0.59 -10.04
C LYS A 7 12.47 0.09 -8.78
N ALA A 8 12.40 -0.62 -7.65
CA ALA A 8 11.98 -0.05 -6.37
C ALA A 8 12.95 1.03 -5.88
N LYS A 9 14.27 0.81 -6.04
CA LYS A 9 15.29 1.81 -5.71
C LYS A 9 15.18 3.05 -6.59
N ASP A 10 14.95 2.86 -7.89
CA ASP A 10 14.80 3.97 -8.83
C ASP A 10 13.55 4.80 -8.51
N LEU A 11 12.44 4.14 -8.20
CA LEU A 11 11.22 4.82 -7.74
C LEU A 11 11.48 5.63 -6.46
N LEU A 12 12.14 5.04 -5.45
CA LEU A 12 12.46 5.73 -4.21
C LEU A 12 13.35 6.97 -4.46
N ASN A 13 14.36 6.83 -5.33
CA ASN A 13 15.22 7.94 -5.71
C ASN A 13 14.46 9.02 -6.48
N GLY A 14 13.49 8.63 -7.32
CA GLY A 14 12.59 9.56 -8.01
C GLY A 14 11.74 10.34 -7.01
N LEU A 15 11.05 9.64 -6.10
CA LEU A 15 10.18 10.25 -5.10
C LEU A 15 10.93 11.26 -4.21
N ARG A 16 12.17 10.95 -3.80
CA ARG A 16 13.00 11.85 -2.99
C ARG A 16 13.45 13.13 -3.70
N LYS A 17 13.45 13.15 -5.03
CA LYS A 17 13.85 14.31 -5.85
C LYS A 17 12.67 15.21 -6.21
N LEU A 18 11.44 14.76 -5.96
CA LEU A 18 10.27 15.57 -6.25
C LEU A 18 10.26 16.80 -5.32
N PRO A 19 9.92 18.00 -5.83
CA PRO A 19 9.80 19.20 -5.02
C PRO A 19 8.46 19.21 -4.26
N ILE A 20 8.17 18.12 -3.54
CA ILE A 20 6.97 17.92 -2.73
C ILE A 20 7.38 17.43 -1.34
N ASP A 21 6.61 17.84 -0.35
CA ASP A 21 6.72 17.42 1.04
C ASP A 21 5.44 16.69 1.48
N GLU A 22 5.37 16.32 2.76
CA GLU A 22 4.25 15.58 3.33
C GLU A 22 2.90 16.33 3.24
N GLU A 23 2.95 17.66 3.32
CA GLU A 23 1.77 18.55 3.34
C GLU A 23 1.36 19.04 1.95
N SER A 24 2.17 18.74 0.93
CA SER A 24 1.90 19.11 -0.45
C SER A 24 0.54 18.58 -0.90
N ARG A 25 -0.33 19.48 -1.33
CA ARG A 25 -1.69 19.15 -1.75
C ARG A 25 -1.67 18.45 -3.10
N VAL A 26 -2.48 17.40 -3.21
CA VAL A 26 -2.64 16.63 -4.43
C VAL A 26 -4.12 16.44 -4.73
N GLU A 27 -4.47 16.44 -6.01
CA GLU A 27 -5.80 16.06 -6.46
C GLU A 27 -5.80 14.59 -6.83
N VAL A 28 -6.75 13.85 -6.30
CA VAL A 28 -6.88 12.41 -6.53
C VAL A 28 -8.27 12.08 -7.04
N ILE A 29 -8.30 11.07 -7.89
CA ILE A 29 -9.50 10.49 -8.47
C ILE A 29 -9.46 9.00 -8.17
N VAL A 30 -10.56 8.49 -7.63
CA VAL A 30 -10.77 7.05 -7.45
C VAL A 30 -12.03 6.66 -8.21
N SER A 31 -11.86 6.22 -9.44
CA SER A 31 -12.96 5.79 -10.30
C SER A 31 -13.30 4.32 -10.02
N ALA A 32 -14.42 4.07 -9.35
CA ALA A 32 -14.97 2.71 -9.19
C ALA A 32 -15.93 2.32 -10.34
N ASN A 33 -16.26 3.26 -11.23
CA ASN A 33 -17.19 3.07 -12.34
C ASN A 33 -16.75 3.88 -13.56
N THR A 34 -17.13 3.44 -14.77
CA THR A 34 -16.80 4.10 -16.03
C THR A 34 -17.84 5.14 -16.49
N TYR A 35 -18.89 5.41 -15.71
CA TYR A 35 -20.11 6.10 -16.16
C TYR A 35 -20.46 7.42 -15.46
N SER A 36 -19.59 7.97 -14.62
CA SER A 36 -19.91 9.21 -13.90
C SER A 36 -18.65 10.05 -13.75
N GLY A 37 -18.80 11.36 -13.93
CA GLY A 37 -17.73 12.33 -13.81
C GLY A 37 -16.92 12.08 -12.55
N ASP A 38 -15.61 12.00 -12.72
CA ASP A 38 -14.69 11.73 -11.63
C ASP A 38 -14.68 12.91 -10.66
N ASP A 39 -15.25 12.72 -9.48
CA ASP A 39 -15.20 13.72 -8.42
C ASP A 39 -13.75 13.84 -7.91
N LEU A 40 -13.08 14.91 -8.36
CA LEU A 40 -11.77 15.31 -7.87
C LEU A 40 -11.83 15.54 -6.36
N SER A 41 -11.01 14.78 -5.63
CA SER A 41 -10.86 14.93 -4.18
C SER A 41 -9.50 15.53 -3.85
N GLN A 42 -9.48 16.45 -2.89
CA GLN A 42 -8.24 17.03 -2.37
C GLN A 42 -7.63 16.11 -1.31
N SER A 43 -6.33 15.89 -1.36
CA SER A 43 -5.57 15.13 -0.38
C SER A 43 -4.19 15.75 -0.14
N THR A 44 -3.35 15.11 0.67
CA THR A 44 -1.94 15.44 0.83
C THR A 44 -1.07 14.27 0.39
N PHE A 45 0.17 14.56 -0.02
CA PHE A 45 1.10 13.53 -0.45
C PHE A 45 1.33 12.46 0.62
N ALA A 46 1.49 12.84 1.89
CA ALA A 46 1.63 11.89 2.99
C ALA A 46 0.38 11.01 3.16
N ARG A 47 -0.82 11.58 3.03
CA ARG A 47 -2.08 10.83 3.12
C ARG A 47 -2.19 9.78 2.02
N GLU A 48 -1.81 10.12 0.79
CA GLU A 48 -1.83 9.19 -0.33
C GLU A 48 -0.79 8.08 -0.21
N LEU A 49 0.40 8.36 0.31
CA LEU A 49 1.39 7.30 0.61
C LEU A 49 0.89 6.34 1.69
N GLN A 50 0.24 6.85 2.74
CA GLN A 50 -0.40 6.01 3.76
C GLN A 50 -1.54 5.16 3.17
N PHE A 51 -2.36 5.76 2.31
CA PHE A 51 -3.41 5.05 1.59
C PHE A 51 -2.83 3.92 0.72
N LEU A 52 -1.81 4.20 -0.09
CA LEU A 52 -1.14 3.22 -0.93
C LEU A 52 -0.59 2.04 -0.11
N ALA A 53 0.09 2.31 1.01
CA ALA A 53 0.63 1.28 1.88
C ALA A 53 -0.48 0.42 2.50
N SER A 54 -1.53 1.05 3.02
CA SER A 54 -2.69 0.35 3.60
C SER A 54 -3.43 -0.50 2.56
N HIS A 55 -3.67 0.05 1.36
CA HIS A 55 -4.35 -0.63 0.28
C HIS A 55 -3.54 -1.83 -0.25
N THR A 56 -2.21 -1.71 -0.30
CA THR A 56 -1.32 -2.83 -0.65
C THR A 56 -1.43 -3.96 0.38
N VAL A 57 -1.38 -3.63 1.68
CA VAL A 57 -1.56 -4.62 2.76
C VAL A 57 -2.94 -5.28 2.68
N HIS A 58 -4.00 -4.51 2.40
CA HIS A 58 -5.35 -5.04 2.19
C HIS A 58 -5.37 -6.09 1.07
N HIS A 59 -4.75 -5.82 -0.08
CA HIS A 59 -4.64 -6.81 -1.16
C HIS A 59 -3.79 -8.03 -0.77
N TYR A 60 -2.70 -7.85 -0.02
CA TYR A 60 -1.94 -8.99 0.51
C TYR A 60 -2.78 -9.85 1.46
N ALA A 61 -3.67 -9.28 2.26
CA ALA A 61 -4.61 -10.03 3.08
C ALA A 61 -5.56 -10.88 2.21
N LEU A 62 -6.13 -10.30 1.15
CA LEU A 62 -6.98 -11.01 0.20
C LEU A 62 -6.24 -12.15 -0.52
N ILE A 63 -5.00 -11.89 -0.95
CA ILE A 63 -4.14 -12.90 -1.57
C ILE A 63 -3.81 -14.01 -0.56
N SER A 64 -3.55 -13.66 0.71
CA SER A 64 -3.29 -14.62 1.78
C SER A 64 -4.48 -15.57 1.97
N ILE A 65 -5.70 -15.02 1.98
CA ILE A 65 -6.95 -15.79 2.04
C ILE A 65 -7.10 -16.70 0.82
N ALA A 66 -6.98 -16.16 -0.39
CA ALA A 66 -7.13 -16.91 -1.64
C ALA A 66 -6.07 -18.02 -1.79
N SER A 67 -4.86 -17.80 -1.30
CA SER A 67 -3.78 -18.79 -1.29
C SER A 67 -4.14 -19.96 -0.37
N ARG A 68 -4.60 -19.67 0.85
CA ARG A 68 -5.02 -20.70 1.83
C ARG A 68 -6.18 -21.53 1.32
N MET A 69 -7.15 -20.91 0.64
CA MET A 69 -8.26 -21.62 -0.01
C MET A 69 -7.80 -22.62 -1.08
N GLN A 70 -6.61 -22.42 -1.66
CA GLN A 70 -6.00 -23.31 -2.64
C GLN A 70 -4.96 -24.26 -2.02
N GLY A 71 -4.86 -24.32 -0.69
CA GLY A 71 -3.88 -25.16 0.02
C GLY A 71 -2.45 -24.60 0.03
N ILE A 72 -2.24 -23.36 -0.40
CA ILE A 72 -0.95 -22.67 -0.33
C ILE A 72 -0.88 -21.90 0.97
N MET A 73 0.17 -22.14 1.78
CA MET A 73 0.40 -21.42 3.03
C MET A 73 1.40 -20.27 2.80
N PRO A 74 0.96 -19.00 2.85
CA PRO A 74 1.87 -17.86 2.78
C PRO A 74 2.80 -17.81 4.01
N ALA A 75 3.88 -17.04 3.88
CA ALA A 75 4.77 -16.76 5.00
C ALA A 75 4.03 -16.15 6.20
N GLU A 76 4.53 -16.41 7.40
CA GLU A 76 4.00 -15.83 8.63
C GLU A 76 4.01 -14.29 8.53
N GLY A 77 2.91 -13.66 8.98
CA GLY A 77 2.73 -12.21 8.86
C GLY A 77 2.34 -11.70 7.47
N PHE A 78 2.33 -12.54 6.42
CA PHE A 78 1.92 -12.11 5.09
C PHE A 78 0.44 -11.69 5.05
N GLY A 79 0.19 -10.45 4.62
CA GLY A 79 -1.15 -9.86 4.60
C GLY A 79 -1.64 -9.36 5.97
N ILE A 80 -0.78 -9.30 6.98
CA ILE A 80 -1.12 -8.73 8.30
C ILE A 80 -0.57 -7.30 8.38
N ALA A 81 -1.39 -6.36 8.86
CA ALA A 81 -0.96 -4.99 9.04
C ALA A 81 0.17 -4.87 10.08
N PRO A 82 1.17 -4.01 9.88
CA PRO A 82 2.28 -3.83 10.82
C PRO A 82 1.83 -3.45 12.25
N SER A 83 0.75 -2.66 12.37
CA SER A 83 0.16 -2.31 13.67
C SER A 83 -0.40 -3.53 14.39
N THR A 84 -1.03 -4.45 13.66
CA THR A 84 -1.53 -5.72 14.21
C THR A 84 -0.37 -6.62 14.63
N LEU A 85 0.69 -6.73 13.82
CA LEU A 85 1.89 -7.50 14.20
C LEU A 85 2.54 -6.94 15.48
N LYS A 86 2.66 -5.61 15.58
CA LYS A 86 3.18 -4.95 16.78
C LYS A 86 2.30 -5.23 18.00
N TYR A 87 0.98 -5.21 17.85
CA TYR A 87 0.06 -5.57 18.93
C TYR A 87 0.23 -7.03 19.37
N LEU A 88 0.29 -7.98 18.42
CA LEU A 88 0.47 -9.40 18.72
C LEU A 88 1.75 -9.67 19.54
N GLN A 89 2.85 -8.99 19.21
CA GLN A 89 4.10 -9.06 19.99
C GLN A 89 3.96 -8.60 21.45
N THR A 90 2.96 -7.77 21.77
CA THR A 90 2.72 -7.30 23.14
C THR A 90 1.78 -8.20 23.95
N VAL A 91 1.01 -9.08 23.29
CA VAL A 91 0.06 -9.97 23.95
C VAL A 91 0.50 -11.43 23.96
N GLU A 92 1.48 -11.80 23.12
CA GLU A 92 2.09 -13.13 23.06
C GLU A 92 3.42 -13.24 23.82
N GLY A 93 3.91 -12.14 24.39
CA GLY A 93 5.11 -12.08 25.24
C GLY A 93 4.80 -12.09 26.73
#